data_AF-A0A7X9S4N9-F1
#
_entry.id   AF-A0A7X9S4N9-F1
#
_cell.length_a   1.000
_cell.length_b   1.000
_cell.length_c   1.000
_cell.angle_alpha   90.00
_cell.angle_beta   90.00
_cell.angle_gamma   90.00
#
_symmetry.space_group_name_H-M   'P 1'
#
loop_
_entity.id
_entity.type
_entity.pdbx_description
1 polymer ?
#
loop_
_entity_poly.entity_id
_entity_poly.type
_entity_poly.pdbx_seq_one_letter_code
_entity_poly.pdbx_strand_id
1 'polypeptide(L)'
;MSAIIFFIMAKFGPNISQMTLLILNLVMDLMIMIMLVFTFKPTIRGIKVLLRDVINKADKKEIIYVVIFKLLVALGGGKMLIDFLHLIDENFINSFMADMIIKVDGPIQYAISVVILCLLCPIIEELIFRNIIFKRISKKFNAYIGVIISSIVFATINIGNGIAGAFLFGIANCIIYTKYKNIFMPVLVNFSYNLLLVILVIPFFGNNANYILFSTRNAGISLLVAFLMFATGIFLFIKFFIKNKKYMNEYNIELRNNLEMNTI
;
A
#
# COMPACT_ATOMS: atom_id res chain seq x y z
N MET A 1 9.32 -3.43 0.25
CA MET A 1 10.30 -3.05 1.29
C MET A 1 9.65 -1.96 2.13
N SER A 2 9.49 -2.14 3.45
CA SER A 2 8.94 -1.05 4.27
C SER A 2 9.85 0.18 4.16
N ALA A 3 9.28 1.39 4.20
CA ALA A 3 10.05 2.63 4.17
C ALA A 3 11.17 2.67 5.23
N ILE A 4 10.95 1.95 6.33
CA ILE A 4 11.86 1.78 7.46
C ILE A 4 13.13 1.03 7.03
N ILE A 5 13.02 -0.07 6.28
CA ILE A 5 14.20 -0.81 5.80
C ILE A 5 15.00 0.05 4.82
N PHE A 6 14.35 0.83 3.95
CA PHE A 6 15.04 1.74 3.04
C PHE A 6 15.84 2.80 3.82
N PHE A 7 15.24 3.38 4.86
CA PHE A 7 15.91 4.36 5.72
C PHE A 7 17.07 3.75 6.53
N ILE A 8 16.93 2.50 7.00
CA ILE A 8 18.00 1.79 7.71
C ILE A 8 19.16 1.46 6.77
N MET A 9 18.89 0.92 5.58
CA MET A 9 19.93 0.61 4.60
C MET A 9 20.66 1.89 4.14
N ALA A 10 19.93 2.98 3.89
CA ALA A 10 20.51 4.27 3.49
C ALA A 10 21.42 4.87 4.57
N LYS A 11 21.15 4.60 5.86
CA LYS A 11 21.89 5.20 6.98
C LYS A 11 23.01 4.33 7.54
N PHE A 12 22.86 3.00 7.52
CA PHE A 12 23.80 2.08 8.17
C PHE A 12 24.62 1.22 7.18
N GLY A 13 24.38 1.35 5.88
CA GLY A 13 25.17 0.72 4.82
C GLY A 13 24.92 -0.79 4.66
N PRO A 14 25.57 -1.42 3.66
CA PRO A 14 25.30 -2.81 3.23
C PRO A 14 25.87 -3.90 4.17
N ASN A 15 26.53 -3.53 5.26
CA ASN A 15 27.23 -4.49 6.15
C ASN A 15 26.32 -5.20 7.17
N ILE A 16 25.01 -4.91 7.17
CA ILE A 16 24.05 -5.55 8.08
C ILE A 16 23.46 -6.79 7.40
N SER A 17 23.45 -7.93 8.12
CA SER A 17 22.81 -9.15 7.61
C SER A 17 21.31 -8.94 7.36
N GLN A 18 20.75 -9.60 6.33
CA GLN A 18 19.31 -9.52 6.01
C GLN A 18 18.42 -9.92 7.19
N MET A 19 18.85 -10.94 7.96
CA MET A 19 18.13 -11.36 9.16
C MET A 19 18.10 -10.27 10.23
N THR A 20 19.21 -9.56 10.44
CA THR A 20 19.28 -8.44 11.39
C THR A 20 18.38 -7.29 10.95
N LEU A 21 18.35 -6.95 9.66
CA LEU A 21 17.45 -5.93 9.12
C LEU A 21 15.97 -6.30 9.33
N LEU A 22 15.62 -7.57 9.13
CA LEU A 22 14.27 -8.07 9.29
C LEU A 22 13.81 -8.03 10.76
N ILE A 23 14.67 -8.43 11.68
CA ILE A 23 14.41 -8.34 13.13
C ILE A 23 14.26 -6.88 13.55
N LEU A 24 15.14 -5.99 13.08
CA LEU A 24 15.05 -4.57 13.40
C LEU A 24 13.74 -3.97 12.90
N ASN A 25 13.32 -4.30 11.68
CA ASN A 25 12.04 -3.85 11.13
C ASN A 25 10.86 -4.37 11.96
N LEU A 26 10.87 -5.65 12.35
CA LEU A 26 9.85 -6.22 13.23
C LEU A 26 9.75 -5.45 14.57
N VAL A 27 10.90 -5.18 15.20
CA VAL A 27 10.95 -4.44 16.47
C VAL A 27 10.38 -3.03 16.30
N MET A 28 10.75 -2.32 15.24
CA MET A 28 10.23 -0.97 14.97
C MET A 28 8.71 -0.96 14.73
N ASP A 29 8.19 -1.91 13.94
CA ASP A 29 6.76 -2.03 13.69
C ASP A 29 5.99 -2.36 14.99
N LEU A 30 6.53 -3.25 15.83
CA LEU A 30 5.95 -3.54 17.14
C LEU A 30 5.97 -2.31 18.07
N MET A 31 7.06 -1.54 18.09
CA MET A 31 7.14 -0.30 18.86
C MET A 31 6.10 0.72 18.40
N ILE A 32 5.93 0.90 17.09
CA ILE A 32 4.89 1.78 16.54
C ILE A 32 3.50 1.25 16.92
N MET A 33 3.25 -0.05 16.78
CA MET A 33 1.97 -0.65 17.14
C MET A 33 1.65 -0.43 18.63
N ILE A 34 2.62 -0.63 19.52
CA ILE A 34 2.50 -0.36 20.96
C ILE A 34 2.15 1.12 21.19
N MET A 35 2.88 2.05 20.55
CA MET A 35 2.60 3.49 20.63
C MET A 35 1.17 3.82 20.18
N LEU A 36 0.68 3.21 19.10
CA LEU A 36 -0.68 3.40 18.60
C LEU A 36 -1.73 2.83 19.57
N VAL A 37 -1.47 1.68 20.21
CA VAL A 37 -2.34 1.12 21.25
C VAL A 37 -2.45 2.07 22.45
N PHE A 38 -1.34 2.63 22.93
CA PHE A 38 -1.37 3.61 24.01
C PHE A 38 -2.06 4.92 23.63
N THR A 39 -1.91 5.35 22.37
CA THR A 39 -2.52 6.58 21.86
C THR A 39 -4.04 6.44 21.70
N PHE A 40 -4.51 5.33 21.13
CA PHE A 40 -5.93 5.14 20.82
C PHE A 40 -6.72 4.44 21.92
N LYS A 41 -6.04 3.75 22.85
CA LYS A 41 -6.63 2.97 23.95
C LYS A 41 -7.82 2.11 23.46
N PRO A 42 -7.62 1.27 22.43
CA PRO A 42 -8.73 0.54 21.83
C PRO A 42 -9.32 -0.46 22.83
N THR A 43 -10.65 -0.51 22.92
CA THR A 43 -11.34 -1.50 23.76
C THR A 43 -11.55 -2.80 22.99
N ILE A 44 -11.43 -3.94 23.67
CA ILE A 44 -11.69 -5.27 23.06
C ILE A 44 -13.10 -5.33 22.47
N ARG A 45 -14.09 -4.75 23.16
CA ARG A 45 -15.46 -4.66 22.66
C ARG A 45 -15.54 -3.83 21.38
N GLY A 46 -14.89 -2.66 21.34
CA GLY A 46 -14.85 -1.81 20.14
C GLY A 46 -14.20 -2.52 18.95
N ILE A 47 -13.06 -3.18 19.16
CA ILE A 47 -12.40 -3.98 18.12
C ILE A 47 -13.33 -5.08 17.60
N LYS A 48 -13.99 -5.83 18.49
CA LYS A 48 -14.93 -6.91 18.11
C LYS A 48 -16.09 -6.37 17.28
N VAL A 49 -16.63 -5.19 17.61
CA VAL A 49 -17.69 -4.56 16.81
C VAL A 49 -17.17 -4.22 15.42
N LEU A 50 -16.01 -3.56 15.32
CA LEU A 50 -15.45 -3.19 14.02
C LEU A 50 -15.13 -4.41 13.15
N LEU A 51 -14.57 -5.48 13.72
CA LEU A 51 -14.30 -6.73 13.00
C LEU A 51 -15.59 -7.43 12.55
N ARG A 52 -16.63 -7.44 13.39
CA ARG A 52 -17.95 -7.97 13.01
C ARG A 52 -18.56 -7.17 11.86
N ASP A 53 -18.39 -5.85 11.89
CA ASP A 53 -18.84 -4.98 10.80
C ASP A 53 -18.10 -5.28 9.49
N VAL A 54 -16.81 -5.60 9.53
CA VAL A 54 -16.08 -6.06 8.34
C VAL A 54 -16.72 -7.34 7.79
N ILE A 55 -16.93 -8.35 8.62
CA ILE A 55 -17.49 -9.64 8.19
C ILE A 55 -18.89 -9.45 7.57
N ASN A 56 -19.71 -8.57 8.15
CA ASN A 56 -21.10 -8.41 7.74
C ASN A 56 -21.28 -7.44 6.56
N LYS A 57 -20.43 -6.43 6.43
CA LYS A 57 -20.61 -5.33 5.46
C LYS A 57 -19.61 -5.34 4.30
N ALA A 58 -18.55 -6.15 4.36
CA ALA A 58 -17.52 -6.14 3.32
C ALA A 58 -18.06 -6.61 1.96
N ASP A 59 -18.01 -5.73 0.97
CA ASP A 59 -18.23 -6.10 -0.42
C ASP A 59 -16.95 -6.75 -0.99
N LYS A 60 -16.95 -8.09 -1.05
CA LYS A 60 -15.84 -8.88 -1.58
C LYS A 60 -15.46 -8.47 -3.01
N LYS A 61 -16.45 -8.13 -3.85
CA LYS A 61 -16.19 -7.73 -5.25
C LYS A 61 -15.46 -6.41 -5.28
N GLU A 62 -15.83 -5.47 -4.42
CA GLU A 62 -15.15 -4.18 -4.30
C GLU A 62 -13.72 -4.33 -3.80
N ILE A 63 -13.48 -5.17 -2.78
CA ILE A 63 -12.12 -5.44 -2.28
C ILE A 63 -11.26 -6.04 -3.38
N ILE A 64 -11.74 -7.09 -4.07
CA ILE A 64 -11.03 -7.73 -5.18
C ILE A 64 -10.74 -6.70 -6.28
N TYR A 65 -11.72 -5.86 -6.62
CA TYR A 65 -11.56 -4.82 -7.62
C TYR A 65 -10.46 -3.83 -7.25
N VAL A 66 -10.41 -3.38 -5.99
CA VAL A 66 -9.37 -2.47 -5.50
C VAL A 66 -7.97 -3.11 -5.55
N VAL A 67 -7.88 -4.37 -5.12
CA VAL A 67 -6.64 -5.14 -5.16
C VAL A 67 -6.14 -5.34 -6.58
N ILE A 68 -7.02 -5.70 -7.52
CA ILE A 68 -6.67 -5.94 -8.93
C ILE A 68 -6.17 -4.66 -9.60
N PHE A 69 -6.87 -3.52 -9.46
CA PHE A 69 -6.39 -2.30 -10.11
C PHE A 69 -5.04 -1.87 -9.53
N LYS A 70 -4.85 -1.97 -8.20
CA LYS A 70 -3.56 -1.64 -7.57
C LYS A 70 -2.45 -2.50 -8.14
N LEU A 71 -2.68 -3.81 -8.25
CA LEU A 71 -1.72 -4.75 -8.81
C LEU A 71 -1.35 -4.39 -10.26
N LEU A 72 -2.34 -4.11 -11.10
CA LEU A 72 -2.12 -3.74 -12.50
C LEU A 72 -1.35 -2.42 -12.65
N VAL A 73 -1.68 -1.40 -11.86
CA VAL A 73 -0.96 -0.11 -11.87
C VAL A 73 0.47 -0.28 -11.36
N ALA A 74 0.67 -1.05 -10.28
CA ALA A 74 2.00 -1.26 -9.71
C ALA A 74 2.91 -2.06 -10.64
N LEU A 75 2.43 -3.19 -11.17
CA LEU A 75 3.19 -4.05 -12.09
C LEU A 75 3.42 -3.36 -13.43
N GLY A 76 2.35 -2.83 -14.05
CA GLY A 76 2.44 -2.15 -15.34
C GLY A 76 3.30 -0.88 -15.27
N GLY A 77 3.08 -0.03 -14.26
CA GLY A 77 3.84 1.21 -14.08
C GLY A 77 5.31 0.96 -13.73
N GLY A 78 5.58 0.00 -12.83
CA GLY A 78 6.96 -0.36 -12.46
C GLY A 78 7.73 -0.95 -13.63
N LYS A 79 7.14 -1.88 -14.37
CA LYS A 79 7.76 -2.48 -15.56
C LYS A 79 7.97 -1.46 -16.67
N MET A 80 6.98 -0.58 -16.91
CA MET A 80 7.10 0.47 -17.92
C MET A 80 8.26 1.43 -17.60
N LEU A 81 8.45 1.78 -16.31
CA LEU A 81 9.57 2.62 -15.88
C LEU A 81 10.92 1.91 -16.08
N ILE A 82 11.01 0.63 -15.72
CA ILE A 82 12.22 -0.18 -15.94
C ILE A 82 12.55 -0.28 -17.44
N ASP A 83 11.57 -0.60 -18.28
CA ASP A 83 11.75 -0.72 -19.73
C ASP A 83 12.18 0.61 -20.35
N PHE A 84 11.59 1.73 -19.91
CA PHE A 84 11.98 3.06 -20.38
C PHE A 84 13.41 3.40 -19.98
N LEU A 85 13.82 3.08 -18.75
CA LEU A 85 15.20 3.31 -18.31
C LEU A 85 16.20 2.38 -19.02
N HIS A 86 15.82 1.15 -19.34
CA HIS A 86 16.66 0.21 -20.10
C HIS A 86 16.94 0.73 -21.52
N LEU A 87 15.96 1.41 -22.14
CA LEU A 87 16.15 2.09 -23.42
C LEU A 87 17.11 3.30 -23.35
N ILE A 88 17.28 3.90 -22.16
CA ILE A 88 18.20 5.03 -21.94
C ILE A 88 19.61 4.52 -21.64
N ASP A 89 19.74 3.63 -20.66
CA ASP A 89 21.01 3.04 -20.23
C ASP A 89 20.79 1.66 -19.58
N GLU A 90 21.13 0.62 -20.32
CA GLU A 90 21.06 -0.78 -19.88
C GLU A 90 22.01 -1.07 -18.69
N ASN A 91 23.19 -0.44 -18.66
CA ASN A 91 24.18 -0.69 -17.60
C ASN A 91 23.71 -0.08 -16.27
N PHE A 92 23.11 1.11 -16.31
CA PHE A 92 22.49 1.72 -15.14
C PHE A 92 21.41 0.81 -14.54
N ILE A 93 20.52 0.26 -15.36
CA ILE A 93 19.45 -0.63 -14.87
C ILE A 93 20.01 -1.92 -14.30
N ASN A 94 20.95 -2.57 -14.99
CA ASN A 94 21.55 -3.81 -14.50
C ASN A 94 22.26 -3.63 -13.15
N SER A 95 22.95 -2.49 -12.95
CA SER A 95 23.56 -2.15 -11.67
C SER A 95 22.52 -1.83 -10.58
N PHE A 96 21.54 -0.99 -10.88
CA PHE A 96 20.46 -0.62 -9.96
C PHE A 96 19.59 -1.82 -9.53
N MET A 97 19.39 -2.79 -10.43
CA MET A 97 18.54 -3.94 -10.16
C MET A 97 19.27 -5.09 -9.46
N ALA A 98 20.58 -5.23 -9.63
CA ALA A 98 21.39 -6.15 -8.84
C ALA A 98 21.30 -5.86 -7.33
N ASP A 99 21.20 -4.59 -6.96
CA ASP A 99 21.09 -4.13 -5.57
C ASP A 99 19.67 -4.25 -4.97
N MET A 100 18.63 -4.46 -5.80
CA MET A 100 17.23 -4.57 -5.37
C MET A 100 16.73 -6.00 -5.15
N ILE A 101 17.52 -7.02 -5.47
CA ILE A 101 17.11 -8.43 -5.27
C ILE A 101 17.15 -8.74 -3.77
N ILE A 102 15.98 -8.68 -3.13
CA ILE A 102 15.81 -9.21 -1.78
C ILE A 102 15.78 -10.75 -1.89
N LYS A 103 16.93 -11.38 -1.66
CA LYS A 103 16.96 -12.82 -1.39
C LYS A 103 16.38 -13.06 0.01
N VAL A 104 15.22 -13.70 0.05
CA VAL A 104 14.68 -14.26 1.29
C VAL A 104 15.30 -15.64 1.46
N ASP A 105 16.40 -15.69 2.19
CA ASP A 105 17.19 -16.90 2.36
C ASP A 105 16.66 -17.69 3.58
N GLY A 106 15.60 -18.46 3.34
CA GLY A 106 15.14 -19.51 4.25
C GLY A 106 13.75 -19.32 4.87
N PRO A 107 13.17 -20.41 5.43
CA PRO A 107 11.78 -20.45 5.87
C PRO A 107 11.45 -19.50 7.02
N ILE A 108 12.41 -19.26 7.92
CA ILE A 108 12.23 -18.34 9.05
C ILE A 108 12.14 -16.89 8.56
N GLN A 109 13.02 -16.47 7.66
CA GLN A 109 13.00 -15.13 7.08
C GLN A 109 11.71 -14.89 6.29
N TYR A 110 11.25 -15.91 5.56
CA TYR A 110 9.97 -15.86 4.86
C TYR A 110 8.81 -15.68 5.83
N ALA A 111 8.73 -16.50 6.88
CA ALA A 111 7.66 -16.42 7.88
C ALA A 111 7.60 -15.03 8.56
N ILE A 112 8.73 -14.49 8.99
CA ILE A 112 8.80 -13.15 9.60
C ILE A 112 8.36 -12.08 8.59
N SER A 113 8.82 -12.17 7.33
CA SER A 113 8.42 -11.24 6.27
C SER A 113 6.92 -11.24 6.03
N VAL A 114 6.28 -12.42 6.04
CA VAL A 114 4.82 -12.54 5.90
C VAL A 114 4.09 -11.89 7.07
N VAL A 115 4.54 -12.09 8.31
CA VAL A 115 3.93 -11.45 9.49
C VAL A 115 4.00 -9.92 9.38
N ILE A 116 5.17 -9.39 9.03
CA ILE A 116 5.37 -7.94 8.86
C ILE A 116 4.49 -7.40 7.72
N LEU A 117 4.62 -7.97 6.53
CA LEU A 117 3.99 -7.46 5.31
C LEU A 117 2.48 -7.63 5.32
N CYS A 118 1.97 -8.76 5.79
CA CYS A 118 0.53 -9.02 5.75
C CYS A 118 -0.19 -8.50 6.98
N LEU A 119 0.42 -8.53 8.18
CA LEU A 119 -0.31 -8.21 9.41
C LEU A 119 0.04 -6.84 9.97
N LEU A 120 1.30 -6.63 10.35
CA LEU A 120 1.70 -5.41 11.07
C LEU A 120 1.60 -4.17 10.18
N CYS A 121 2.20 -4.24 8.99
CA CYS A 121 2.28 -3.11 8.07
C CYS A 121 0.87 -2.59 7.68
N PRO A 122 -0.09 -3.43 7.23
CA PRO A 122 -1.44 -2.95 6.92
C PRO A 122 -2.16 -2.26 8.08
N ILE A 123 -2.01 -2.76 9.30
CA ILE A 123 -2.64 -2.15 10.47
C ILE A 123 -2.01 -0.79 10.78
N ILE A 124 -0.67 -0.73 10.83
CA ILE A 124 0.08 0.48 11.16
C ILE A 124 -0.16 1.56 10.10
N GLU A 125 -0.02 1.20 8.81
CA GLU A 125 -0.23 2.12 7.70
C GLU A 125 -1.64 2.72 7.76
N GLU A 126 -2.68 1.91 7.86
CA GLU A 126 -4.04 2.44 7.85
C GLU A 126 -4.35 3.28 9.09
N LEU A 127 -3.88 2.90 10.27
CA LEU A 127 -4.02 3.73 11.47
C LEU A 127 -3.36 5.10 11.31
N ILE A 128 -2.14 5.16 10.77
CA ILE A 128 -1.41 6.42 10.57
C ILE A 128 -2.08 7.25 9.46
N PHE A 129 -2.24 6.69 8.27
CA PHE A 129 -2.67 7.46 7.10
C PHE A 129 -4.16 7.78 7.12
N ARG A 130 -5.02 6.88 7.60
CA ARG A 130 -6.49 7.06 7.56
C ARG A 130 -7.02 7.62 8.87
N ASN A 131 -6.64 7.02 10.00
CA ASN A 131 -7.18 7.44 11.28
C ASN A 131 -6.51 8.72 11.83
N ILE A 132 -5.24 9.00 11.51
CA ILE A 132 -4.54 10.22 11.94
C ILE A 132 -4.52 11.27 10.83
N ILE A 133 -3.77 11.04 9.75
CA ILE A 133 -3.45 12.08 8.74
C ILE A 133 -4.71 12.50 7.99
N PHE A 134 -5.38 11.56 7.31
CA PHE A 134 -6.60 11.84 6.54
C PHE A 134 -7.67 12.51 7.41
N LYS A 135 -7.98 11.93 8.58
CA LYS A 135 -9.01 12.46 9.47
C LYS A 135 -8.71 13.88 9.96
N ARG A 136 -7.47 14.16 10.39
CA ARG A 136 -7.07 15.51 10.88
C ARG A 136 -7.12 16.56 9.78
N ILE A 137 -6.57 16.24 8.60
CA ILE A 137 -6.56 17.17 7.46
C ILE A 137 -7.99 17.41 6.96
N SER A 138 -8.81 16.35 6.89
CA SER A 138 -10.20 16.47 6.47
C SER A 138 -11.02 17.36 7.40
N LYS A 139 -10.81 17.23 8.72
CA LYS A 139 -11.47 18.09 9.72
C LYS A 139 -11.03 19.56 9.60
N LYS A 140 -9.76 19.81 9.28
CA LYS A 140 -9.23 21.18 9.16
C LYS A 140 -9.65 21.87 7.87
N PHE A 141 -9.74 21.13 6.76
CA PHE A 141 -10.01 21.68 5.44
C PHE A 141 -11.30 21.08 4.84
N ASN A 142 -11.17 19.96 4.14
CA ASN A 142 -12.27 19.14 3.67
C ASN A 142 -11.73 17.75 3.30
N ALA A 143 -12.61 16.79 3.10
CA ALA A 143 -12.30 15.40 2.80
C ALA A 143 -11.50 15.23 1.49
N TYR A 144 -11.72 16.07 0.47
CA TYR A 144 -10.95 15.98 -0.78
C TYR A 144 -9.48 16.38 -0.57
N ILE A 145 -9.23 17.46 0.15
CA ILE A 145 -7.87 17.87 0.55
C ILE A 145 -7.24 16.80 1.45
N GLY A 146 -8.01 16.25 2.38
CA GLY A 146 -7.59 15.12 3.21
C GLY A 146 -7.15 13.91 2.40
N VAL A 147 -7.92 13.52 1.38
CA VAL A 147 -7.59 12.41 0.47
C VAL A 147 -6.28 12.69 -0.25
N ILE A 148 -6.15 13.85 -0.88
CA ILE A 148 -4.98 14.18 -1.71
C ILE A 148 -3.73 14.16 -0.85
N ILE A 149 -3.71 14.91 0.27
CA ILE A 149 -2.51 15.02 1.10
C ILE A 149 -2.15 13.67 1.73
N SER A 150 -3.12 12.95 2.30
CA SER A 150 -2.85 11.62 2.90
C SER A 150 -2.30 10.64 1.85
N SER A 151 -2.83 10.67 0.63
CA SER A 151 -2.39 9.79 -0.46
C SER A 151 -1.00 10.14 -0.99
N ILE A 152 -0.66 11.45 -1.07
CA ILE A 152 0.70 11.89 -1.44
C ILE A 152 1.70 11.38 -0.41
N VAL A 153 1.45 11.64 0.88
CA VAL A 153 2.37 11.23 1.97
C VAL A 153 2.49 9.70 2.02
N PHE A 154 1.40 8.97 1.81
CA PHE A 154 1.43 7.52 1.69
C PHE A 154 2.32 7.05 0.52
N ALA A 155 2.19 7.67 -0.65
CA ALA A 155 2.97 7.31 -1.84
C ALA A 155 4.46 7.61 -1.70
N THR A 156 4.83 8.74 -1.07
CA THR A 156 6.25 9.09 -0.85
C THR A 156 6.94 8.16 0.13
N ILE A 157 6.20 7.58 1.07
CA ILE A 157 6.73 6.59 2.01
C ILE A 157 6.81 5.22 1.33
N ASN A 158 5.87 4.90 0.43
CA ASN A 158 5.77 3.61 -0.26
C ASN A 158 6.28 3.61 -1.71
N ILE A 159 7.36 4.37 -2.00
CA ILE A 159 7.93 4.51 -3.35
C ILE A 159 8.26 3.16 -3.99
N GLY A 160 8.79 2.21 -3.21
CA GLY A 160 9.16 0.87 -3.68
C GLY A 160 7.99 0.02 -4.19
N ASN A 161 6.74 0.42 -3.92
CA ASN A 161 5.54 -0.26 -4.43
C ASN A 161 5.02 0.37 -5.73
N GLY A 162 5.77 1.30 -6.33
CA GLY A 162 5.37 2.12 -7.47
C GLY A 162 4.56 3.34 -7.03
N ILE A 163 5.14 4.54 -7.19
CA ILE A 163 4.57 5.81 -6.71
C ILE A 163 3.11 6.01 -7.18
N ALA A 164 2.85 5.77 -8.47
CA ALA A 164 1.50 5.91 -9.02
C ALA A 164 0.51 4.93 -8.40
N GLY A 165 0.90 3.65 -8.27
CA GLY A 165 0.07 2.62 -7.63
C GLY A 165 -0.20 2.92 -6.16
N ALA A 166 0.83 3.36 -5.43
CA ALA A 166 0.72 3.74 -4.03
C ALA A 166 -0.19 4.96 -3.86
N PHE A 167 -0.08 5.99 -4.70
CA PHE A 167 -0.93 7.18 -4.64
C PHE A 167 -2.41 6.86 -4.89
N LEU A 168 -2.71 6.12 -5.96
CA LEU A 168 -4.10 5.75 -6.29
C LEU A 168 -4.71 4.81 -5.25
N PHE A 169 -3.91 3.90 -4.70
CA PHE A 169 -4.33 3.07 -3.58
C PHE A 169 -4.56 3.90 -2.31
N GLY A 170 -3.71 4.91 -2.10
CA GLY A 170 -3.88 6.02 -1.17
C GLY A 170 -5.31 6.54 -1.15
N ILE A 171 -5.75 6.97 -2.33
CA ILE A 171 -7.08 7.53 -2.58
C ILE A 171 -8.17 6.49 -2.33
N ALA A 172 -8.00 5.28 -2.88
CA ALA A 172 -9.01 4.24 -2.77
C ALA A 172 -9.29 3.84 -1.34
N ASN A 173 -8.25 3.67 -0.50
CA ASN A 173 -8.44 3.33 0.91
C ASN A 173 -9.04 4.48 1.73
N CYS A 174 -8.83 5.74 1.37
CA CYS A 174 -9.57 6.85 1.99
C CYS A 174 -11.06 6.77 1.64
N ILE A 175 -11.40 6.46 0.38
CA ILE A 175 -12.79 6.28 -0.05
C ILE A 175 -13.42 5.08 0.66
N ILE A 176 -12.75 3.93 0.73
CA ILE A 176 -13.20 2.75 1.49
C ILE A 176 -13.42 3.10 2.97
N TYR A 177 -12.48 3.84 3.59
CA TYR A 177 -12.63 4.30 4.97
C TYR A 177 -13.88 5.16 5.16
N THR A 178 -14.12 6.15 4.29
CA THR A 178 -15.31 7.02 4.39
C THR A 178 -16.61 6.27 4.14
N LYS A 179 -16.64 5.37 3.15
CA LYS A 179 -17.81 4.56 2.79
C LYS A 179 -18.26 3.65 3.94
N TYR A 180 -17.33 2.93 4.56
CA TYR A 180 -17.67 1.95 5.59
C TYR A 180 -17.57 2.49 7.02
N LYS A 181 -17.00 3.69 7.19
CA LYS A 181 -16.72 4.31 8.49
C LYS A 181 -16.00 3.36 9.47
N ASN A 182 -15.13 2.51 8.93
CA ASN A 182 -14.46 1.44 9.66
C ASN A 182 -13.01 1.31 9.20
N ILE A 183 -12.08 1.38 10.16
CA ILE A 183 -10.64 1.31 9.88
C ILE A 183 -10.17 -0.08 9.45
N PHE A 184 -10.87 -1.14 9.86
CA PHE A 184 -10.50 -2.51 9.46
C PHE A 184 -10.86 -2.83 8.01
N MET A 185 -11.71 -2.01 7.38
CA MET A 185 -12.06 -2.18 5.96
C MET A 185 -10.88 -1.90 5.02
N PRO A 186 -10.20 -0.73 5.09
CA PRO A 186 -8.98 -0.52 4.31
C PRO A 186 -7.82 -1.42 4.78
N VAL A 187 -7.76 -1.81 6.07
CA VAL A 187 -6.79 -2.83 6.55
C VAL A 187 -7.00 -4.15 5.81
N LEU A 188 -8.25 -4.61 5.65
CA LEU A 188 -8.56 -5.83 4.91
C LEU A 188 -8.16 -5.72 3.43
N VAL A 189 -8.39 -4.57 2.79
CA VAL A 189 -7.96 -4.33 1.41
C VAL A 189 -6.43 -4.41 1.29
N ASN A 190 -5.70 -3.73 2.19
CA ASN A 190 -4.24 -3.72 2.16
C ASN A 190 -3.64 -5.09 2.50
N PHE A 191 -4.20 -5.79 3.49
CA PHE A 191 -3.90 -7.19 3.80
C PHE A 191 -4.09 -8.08 2.57
N SER A 192 -5.23 -7.94 1.87
CA SER A 192 -5.54 -8.77 0.70
C SER A 192 -4.55 -8.57 -0.43
N TYR A 193 -4.13 -7.33 -0.66
CA TYR A 193 -3.08 -7.03 -1.64
C TYR A 193 -1.73 -7.63 -1.24
N ASN A 194 -1.30 -7.46 0.01
CA ASN A 194 -0.01 -7.98 0.46
C ASN A 194 0.01 -9.51 0.48
N LEU A 195 -1.11 -10.14 0.86
CA LEU A 195 -1.28 -11.59 0.78
C LEU A 195 -1.19 -12.08 -0.67
N LEU A 196 -1.79 -11.37 -1.61
CA LEU A 196 -1.70 -11.70 -3.04
C LEU A 196 -0.24 -11.62 -3.52
N LEU A 197 0.52 -10.60 -3.11
CA LEU A 197 1.95 -10.50 -3.42
C LEU A 197 2.74 -11.68 -2.84
N VAL A 198 2.48 -12.04 -1.57
CA VAL A 198 3.18 -13.15 -0.90
C VAL A 198 2.88 -14.49 -1.55
N ILE A 199 1.65 -14.73 -2.03
CA ILE A 199 1.26 -16.02 -2.63
C ILE A 199 1.67 -16.10 -4.10
N LEU A 200 1.38 -15.05 -4.88
CA LEU A 200 1.52 -15.10 -6.34
C LEU A 200 2.81 -14.47 -6.84
N VAL A 201 3.37 -13.50 -6.13
CA VAL A 201 4.52 -12.74 -6.65
C VAL A 201 5.82 -13.27 -6.07
N ILE A 202 5.93 -13.43 -4.75
CA ILE A 202 7.20 -13.83 -4.12
C ILE A 202 7.65 -15.26 -4.52
N PRO A 203 6.80 -16.32 -4.53
CA PRO A 203 7.26 -17.68 -4.81
C PRO A 203 7.38 -17.97 -6.31
N PHE A 204 6.42 -17.52 -7.13
CA PHE A 204 6.45 -17.72 -8.58
C PHE A 204 7.52 -16.88 -9.28
N PHE A 205 7.80 -15.67 -8.77
CA PHE A 205 8.86 -14.82 -9.30
C PHE A 205 10.15 -14.95 -8.48
N GLY A 206 10.18 -15.52 -7.28
CA GLY A 206 11.42 -15.65 -6.49
C GLY A 206 12.49 -16.53 -7.11
N ASN A 207 12.11 -17.61 -7.81
CA ASN A 207 13.05 -18.50 -8.50
C ASN A 207 13.33 -18.11 -9.96
N ASN A 208 12.42 -17.38 -10.61
CA ASN A 208 12.46 -17.08 -12.05
C ASN A 208 12.22 -15.60 -12.40
N ALA A 209 12.24 -14.66 -11.44
CA ALA A 209 12.04 -13.22 -11.66
C ALA A 209 12.98 -12.71 -12.74
N ASN A 210 14.23 -13.21 -12.70
CA ASN A 210 15.30 -12.95 -13.66
C ASN A 210 14.93 -13.27 -15.11
N TYR A 211 13.88 -14.05 -15.39
CA TYR A 211 13.49 -14.45 -16.74
C TYR A 211 12.18 -13.82 -17.24
N ILE A 212 11.23 -13.48 -16.37
CA ILE A 212 9.90 -12.99 -16.82
C ILE A 212 9.79 -11.46 -16.73
N LEU A 213 10.42 -10.83 -15.73
CA LEU A 213 10.53 -9.36 -15.67
C LEU A 213 11.62 -8.81 -16.60
N PHE A 214 12.59 -9.64 -17.02
CA PHE A 214 13.80 -9.21 -17.70
C PHE A 214 14.10 -9.92 -19.03
N SER A 215 13.20 -10.77 -19.55
CA SER A 215 13.36 -11.25 -20.93
C SER A 215 13.09 -10.11 -21.89
N THR A 216 14.15 -9.33 -22.15
CA THR A 216 14.27 -8.22 -23.09
C THR A 216 14.26 -8.67 -24.54
N ARG A 217 13.88 -9.93 -24.83
CA ARG A 217 13.92 -10.49 -26.18
C ARG A 217 13.10 -9.67 -27.17
N ASN A 218 12.14 -8.85 -26.69
CA ASN A 218 11.52 -7.73 -27.41
C ASN A 218 11.10 -6.59 -26.45
N ALA A 219 12.00 -5.65 -26.16
CA ALA A 219 11.71 -4.50 -25.28
C ALA A 219 10.43 -3.72 -25.67
N GLY A 220 10.13 -3.60 -26.97
CA GLY A 220 8.90 -2.96 -27.44
C GLY A 220 7.61 -3.69 -27.08
N ILE A 221 7.60 -5.03 -27.12
CA ILE A 221 6.42 -5.83 -26.72
C ILE A 221 6.23 -5.78 -25.21
N SER A 222 7.33 -5.84 -24.46
CA SER A 222 7.33 -5.71 -23.00
C SER A 222 6.73 -4.37 -22.56
N LEU A 223 7.16 -3.28 -23.19
CA LEU A 223 6.66 -1.93 -22.92
C LEU A 223 5.18 -1.80 -23.27
N LEU A 224 4.75 -2.38 -24.40
CA LEU A 224 3.33 -2.39 -24.80
C LEU A 224 2.46 -3.13 -23.78
N VAL A 225 2.88 -4.30 -23.32
CA VAL A 225 2.14 -5.07 -22.29
C VAL A 225 2.09 -4.29 -20.98
N ALA A 226 3.20 -3.70 -20.55
CA ALA A 226 3.27 -2.88 -19.35
C ALA A 226 2.32 -1.66 -19.43
N PHE A 227 2.29 -0.99 -20.59
CA PHE A 227 1.36 0.10 -20.87
C PHE A 227 -0.10 -0.34 -20.81
N LEU A 228 -0.45 -1.47 -21.44
CA LEU A 228 -1.82 -2.00 -21.41
C LEU A 228 -2.27 -2.38 -20.00
N MET A 229 -1.38 -2.99 -19.20
CA MET A 229 -1.65 -3.28 -17.79
C MET A 229 -1.89 -1.99 -16.99
N PHE A 230 -1.00 -1.00 -17.15
CA PHE A 230 -1.12 0.29 -16.48
C PHE A 230 -2.42 1.01 -16.86
N ALA A 231 -2.71 1.13 -18.16
CA ALA A 231 -3.92 1.76 -18.68
C ALA A 231 -5.19 1.07 -18.18
N THR A 232 -5.20 -0.28 -18.16
CA THR A 232 -6.31 -1.06 -17.61
C THR A 232 -6.49 -0.79 -16.11
N GLY A 233 -5.39 -0.75 -15.36
CA GLY A 233 -5.39 -0.40 -13.93
C GLY A 233 -5.96 1.01 -13.67
N ILE A 234 -5.55 2.01 -14.46
CA ILE A 234 -6.07 3.38 -14.38
C ILE A 234 -7.56 3.42 -14.71
N PHE A 235 -8.00 2.73 -15.78
CA PHE A 235 -9.40 2.65 -16.15
C PHE A 235 -10.25 2.04 -15.04
N LEU A 236 -9.78 0.97 -14.41
CA LEU A 236 -10.46 0.36 -13.28
C LEU A 236 -10.54 1.33 -12.11
N PHE A 237 -9.44 2.00 -11.75
CA PHE A 237 -9.42 3.01 -10.70
C PHE A 237 -10.45 4.13 -10.96
N ILE A 238 -10.51 4.67 -12.18
CA ILE A 238 -11.47 5.73 -12.53
C ILE A 238 -12.91 5.25 -12.32
N LYS A 239 -13.25 4.04 -12.78
CA LYS A 239 -14.57 3.43 -12.54
C LYS A 239 -14.88 3.28 -11.05
N PHE A 240 -13.93 2.81 -10.25
CA PHE A 240 -14.10 2.73 -8.80
C PHE A 240 -14.31 4.11 -8.16
N PHE A 241 -13.52 5.10 -8.57
CA PHE A 241 -13.61 6.47 -8.05
C PHE A 241 -14.97 7.09 -8.37
N ILE A 242 -15.42 7.02 -9.62
CA ILE A 242 -16.73 7.57 -10.03
C ILE A 242 -17.87 6.89 -9.26
N LYS A 243 -17.81 5.58 -9.07
CA LYS A 243 -18.83 4.81 -8.33
C LYS A 243 -18.92 5.23 -6.86
N ASN A 244 -17.78 5.55 -6.23
CA ASN A 244 -17.70 5.73 -4.78
C ASN A 244 -17.47 7.20 -4.32
N LYS A 245 -17.29 8.17 -5.24
CA LYS A 245 -17.05 9.59 -4.88
C LYS A 245 -18.17 10.22 -4.04
N LYS A 246 -19.39 9.68 -4.07
CA LYS A 246 -20.51 10.18 -3.25
C LYS A 246 -20.23 10.07 -1.74
N TYR A 247 -19.53 9.03 -1.31
CA TYR A 247 -19.21 8.82 0.12
C TYR A 247 -18.26 9.88 0.66
N MET A 248 -17.42 10.46 -0.21
CA MET A 248 -16.59 11.61 0.12
C MET A 248 -17.43 12.88 0.36
N ASN A 249 -18.49 13.08 -0.42
CA ASN A 249 -19.41 14.19 -0.23
C ASN A 249 -20.22 14.04 1.06
N GLU A 250 -20.74 12.84 1.33
CA GLU A 250 -21.46 12.53 2.57
C GLU A 250 -20.55 12.77 3.80
N TYR A 251 -19.30 12.32 3.74
CA TYR A 251 -18.33 12.56 4.80
C TYR A 251 -18.00 14.06 4.99
N ASN A 252 -17.92 14.83 3.89
CA ASN A 252 -17.76 16.29 3.97
C ASN A 252 -18.92 16.98 4.67
N ILE A 253 -20.15 16.57 4.38
CA ILE A 253 -21.36 17.11 5.03
C ILE A 253 -21.32 16.79 6.53
N GLU A 254 -20.99 15.55 6.90
CA GLU A 254 -20.84 15.14 8.30
C GLU A 254 -19.77 15.95 9.03
N LEU A 255 -18.64 16.24 8.39
CA LEU A 255 -17.60 17.09 8.98
C LEU A 255 -18.11 18.51 9.27
N ARG A 256 -18.88 19.11 8.36
CA ARG A 256 -19.46 20.46 8.54
C ARG A 256 -20.48 20.50 9.66
N ASN A 257 -21.42 19.56 9.69
CA ASN A 257 -22.43 19.48 10.74
C ASN A 257 -21.80 19.33 12.14
N ASN A 258 -20.71 18.55 12.24
CA ASN A 258 -19.98 18.40 13.49
C ASN A 258 -19.20 19.67 13.91
N LEU A 259 -18.81 20.53 12.97
CA LEU A 259 -18.18 21.81 13.31
C LEU A 259 -19.22 22.79 13.86
N GLU A 260 -20.40 22.85 13.25
CA GLU A 260 -21.52 23.73 13.67
C GLU A 260 -22.05 23.36 15.07
N MET A 261 -22.19 22.07 15.38
CA MET A 261 -22.60 21.63 16.73
C MET A 261 -21.57 21.90 17.83
N ASN A 262 -20.29 22.13 17.50
CA ASN A 262 -19.26 22.46 18.50
C ASN A 262 -19.11 23.98 18.69
N THR A 263 -19.86 24.80 17.94
CA THR A 263 -19.86 26.26 18.03
C THR A 263 -21.10 26.84 18.72
N ILE A 264 -22.06 25.98 19.09
CA ILE A 264 -23.27 26.29 19.87
C ILE A 264 -23.04 25.81 21.30
#